data_AF-A0A8J8FKB5-F1
#
_entry.id   AF-A0A8J8FKB5-F1
#
_cell.length_a   1.000
_cell.length_b   1.000
_cell.length_c   1.000
_cell.angle_alpha   90.00
_cell.angle_beta   90.00
_cell.angle_gamma   90.00
#
_symmetry.space_group_name_H-M   'P 1'
#
loop_
_entity.id
_entity.type
_entity.pdbx_description
1 polymer ?
#
loop_
_entity_poly.entity_id
_entity_poly.type
_entity_poly.pdbx_seq_one_letter_code
_entity_poly.pdbx_strand_id
1 'polypeptide(L)'
;MNKICSKSFISTLLLFATLAMAVSACQKDSDGSPSVSPGNPVSAGISPDSAAGGVVLTLTGTGLGDIRSVVFSNDSVPAPFFSTLNTETALVFRVPDTALGGPQNIVFTNSAGKTLVVPFKVLAYPGVTTAFPTDFQAGTNVTLSGNNLDDVSSVVIEGTNDHATIVSKSKKQLVVSMPATSVNRGNLRITNATGDLVTSMEFVNVANAATVFSDQLDNGFQNWGWGGDYNASGDVTITGLSSMKAAYDPAGAWGGMQLGGGNINLSGYKYFSFWAKGADVDKNVQFWLNWGNVKVVTINANKWTYYKYELAVDYPGVTDVNNVTFQLFEAGKTIYFDNIMFSKE
;
A
#
# COMPACT_ATOMS: atom_id res chain seq x y z
N MET A 1 -44.13 -14.50 -77.82
CA MET A 1 -43.56 -13.89 -76.60
C MET A 1 -42.32 -13.10 -77.02
N ASN A 2 -42.37 -11.80 -76.77
CA ASN A 2 -41.79 -10.76 -77.63
C ASN A 2 -40.28 -10.56 -77.49
N LYS A 3 -39.70 -10.28 -78.67
CA LYS A 3 -38.37 -9.73 -78.94
C LYS A 3 -38.35 -8.20 -78.76
N ILE A 4 -37.19 -7.72 -78.32
CA ILE A 4 -36.41 -6.54 -78.74
C ILE A 4 -37.08 -5.43 -79.60
N CYS A 5 -36.76 -4.17 -79.22
CA CYS A 5 -36.73 -2.90 -79.98
C CYS A 5 -38.03 -2.12 -80.24
N SER A 6 -38.07 -0.84 -79.83
CA SER A 6 -37.88 0.29 -80.76
C SER A 6 -37.65 1.63 -80.04
N LYS A 7 -36.97 2.55 -80.73
CA LYS A 7 -36.69 3.95 -80.38
C LYS A 7 -37.89 4.85 -80.72
N SER A 8 -38.09 5.95 -79.98
CA SER A 8 -38.62 7.24 -80.49
C SER A 8 -38.34 8.34 -79.45
N PHE A 9 -37.37 9.26 -79.62
CA PHE A 9 -37.34 10.51 -80.41
C PHE A 9 -38.27 11.65 -79.88
N ILE A 10 -37.61 12.79 -79.52
CA ILE A 10 -38.07 14.21 -79.53
C ILE A 10 -39.05 14.58 -78.40
N SER A 11 -39.00 15.67 -77.62
CA SER A 11 -38.48 17.06 -77.65
C SER A 11 -38.56 17.54 -76.19
N THR A 12 -37.76 18.43 -75.58
CA THR A 12 -37.57 19.86 -75.92
C THR A 12 -36.58 20.44 -74.90
N LEU A 13 -35.48 20.97 -75.43
CA LEU A 13 -34.73 22.16 -75.02
C LEU A 13 -35.10 22.87 -73.68
N LEU A 14 -34.19 22.86 -72.70
CA LEU A 14 -33.96 24.05 -71.87
C LEU A 14 -32.52 24.13 -71.34
N LEU A 15 -31.99 25.33 -71.48
CA LEU A 15 -30.63 25.81 -71.37
C LEU A 15 -30.20 25.92 -69.90
N PHE A 16 -29.14 25.22 -69.46
CA PHE A 16 -28.35 25.64 -68.30
C PHE A 16 -26.90 25.22 -68.49
N ALA A 17 -26.06 26.20 -68.81
CA ALA A 17 -24.62 26.06 -68.78
C ALA A 17 -24.10 26.35 -67.37
N THR A 18 -22.99 25.69 -67.06
CA THR A 18 -21.92 26.04 -66.09
C THR A 18 -21.80 25.26 -64.78
N LEU A 19 -20.59 24.72 -64.65
CA LEU A 19 -19.80 24.43 -63.46
C LEU A 19 -19.98 23.07 -62.77
N ALA A 20 -19.36 22.04 -63.37
CA ALA A 20 -18.92 20.87 -62.63
C ALA A 20 -17.79 21.26 -61.66
N MET A 21 -18.14 21.66 -60.44
CA MET A 21 -17.20 21.68 -59.33
C MET A 21 -16.92 20.23 -58.91
N ALA A 22 -15.83 19.67 -59.42
CA ALA A 22 -15.24 18.48 -58.83
C ALA A 22 -14.62 18.88 -57.49
N VAL A 23 -15.39 18.77 -56.40
CA VAL A 23 -14.85 18.76 -55.04
C VAL A 23 -14.08 17.46 -54.84
N SER A 24 -12.84 17.41 -55.33
CA SER A 24 -11.84 16.47 -54.83
C SER A 24 -11.19 17.09 -53.59
N ALA A 25 -11.92 17.07 -52.49
CA ALA A 25 -11.42 17.46 -51.18
C ALA A 25 -11.65 16.29 -50.21
N CYS A 26 -10.83 15.26 -50.39
CA CYS A 26 -10.52 14.30 -49.35
C CYS A 26 -9.00 14.25 -49.25
N GLN A 27 -8.36 15.35 -48.86
CA GLN A 27 -7.13 15.17 -48.09
C GLN A 27 -7.61 14.58 -46.76
N LYS A 28 -7.33 13.29 -46.56
CA LYS A 28 -7.47 12.68 -45.25
C LYS A 28 -6.63 13.52 -44.31
N ASP A 29 -7.27 14.11 -43.31
CA ASP A 29 -6.56 14.88 -42.28
C ASP A 29 -5.43 14.01 -41.73
N SER A 30 -4.24 14.59 -41.67
CA SER A 30 -3.10 13.94 -41.02
C SER A 30 -3.53 13.59 -39.59
N ASP A 31 -3.18 12.39 -39.14
CA ASP A 31 -3.43 11.90 -37.78
C ASP A 31 -2.62 12.65 -36.70
N GLY A 32 -2.05 13.81 -37.05
CA GLY A 32 -1.18 14.62 -36.19
C GLY A 32 0.24 14.10 -36.08
N SER A 33 0.59 13.01 -36.78
CA SER A 33 1.94 12.46 -36.76
C SER A 33 2.89 13.17 -37.74
N PRO A 34 4.22 13.13 -37.49
CA PRO A 34 5.20 13.65 -38.43
C PRO A 34 5.04 13.01 -39.82
N SER A 35 5.15 13.81 -40.89
CA SER A 35 5.15 13.34 -42.28
C SER A 35 6.50 12.70 -42.67
N VAL A 36 6.98 11.80 -41.83
CA VAL A 36 8.25 11.09 -41.95
C VAL A 36 8.01 9.72 -42.54
N SER A 37 8.80 9.32 -43.54
CA SER A 37 8.69 7.98 -44.12
C SER A 37 9.25 6.92 -43.16
N PRO A 38 8.64 5.71 -43.09
CA PRO A 38 9.13 4.64 -42.22
C PRO A 38 10.56 4.21 -42.54
N GLY A 39 11.49 4.53 -41.63
CA GLY A 39 12.89 4.10 -41.67
C GLY A 39 13.11 2.61 -41.34
N ASN A 40 14.37 2.20 -41.24
CA ASN A 40 14.75 0.94 -40.58
C ASN A 40 15.28 1.28 -39.18
N PRO A 41 14.48 1.09 -38.11
CA PRO A 41 14.85 1.57 -36.78
C PRO A 41 16.04 0.79 -36.22
N VAL A 42 17.07 1.50 -35.77
CA VAL A 42 18.27 0.93 -35.12
C VAL A 42 18.54 1.71 -33.85
N SER A 43 18.80 1.01 -32.74
CA SER A 43 19.20 1.62 -31.48
C SER A 43 20.72 1.87 -31.45
N ALA A 44 21.13 3.08 -31.06
CA ALA A 44 22.48 3.38 -30.60
C ALA A 44 22.59 3.30 -29.07
N GLY A 45 21.48 3.48 -28.35
CA GLY A 45 21.39 3.31 -26.90
C GLY A 45 20.10 3.87 -26.32
N ILE A 46 19.74 3.42 -25.13
CA ILE A 46 18.62 3.93 -24.33
C ILE A 46 19.15 4.46 -23.00
N SER A 47 18.70 5.66 -22.60
CA SER A 47 19.14 6.29 -21.36
C SER A 47 17.95 6.82 -20.56
N PRO A 48 17.87 6.50 -19.25
CA PRO A 48 18.64 5.43 -18.58
C PRO A 48 18.34 4.04 -19.18
N ASP A 49 19.20 3.05 -18.92
CA ASP A 49 19.05 1.64 -19.35
C ASP A 49 18.19 0.80 -18.39
N SER A 50 17.87 1.37 -17.24
CA SER A 50 16.96 0.84 -16.25
C SER A 50 16.28 1.97 -15.47
N ALA A 51 15.00 1.83 -15.16
CA ALA A 51 14.26 2.85 -14.43
C ALA A 51 12.96 2.34 -13.81
N ALA A 52 12.47 3.06 -12.81
CA ALA A 52 11.13 2.88 -12.25
C ALA A 52 10.04 3.47 -13.15
N GLY A 53 8.78 3.12 -12.85
CA GLY A 53 7.60 3.74 -13.47
C GLY A 53 7.64 5.27 -13.43
N GLY A 54 7.15 5.91 -14.49
CA GLY A 54 7.07 7.36 -14.62
C GLY A 54 8.35 8.05 -15.09
N VAL A 55 9.51 7.38 -15.02
CA VAL A 55 10.79 7.95 -15.48
C VAL A 55 10.79 8.12 -17.00
N VAL A 56 11.34 9.26 -17.45
CA VAL A 56 11.52 9.57 -18.87
C VAL A 56 12.72 8.82 -19.41
N LEU A 57 12.52 8.14 -20.54
CA LEU A 57 13.56 7.45 -21.30
C LEU A 57 13.81 8.18 -22.62
N THR A 58 15.07 8.19 -23.05
CA THR A 58 15.46 8.64 -24.39
C THR A 58 16.11 7.46 -25.13
N LEU A 59 15.49 7.03 -26.22
CA LEU A 59 16.11 6.12 -27.19
C LEU A 59 16.83 6.96 -28.24
N THR A 60 18.10 6.70 -28.46
CA THR A 60 18.91 7.30 -29.54
C THR A 60 19.23 6.26 -30.60
N GLY A 61 19.39 6.68 -31.86
CA GLY A 61 19.59 5.75 -32.96
C GLY A 61 19.41 6.37 -34.35
N THR A 62 18.88 5.59 -35.28
CA THR A 62 18.52 6.01 -36.64
C THR A 62 17.19 5.41 -37.07
N GLY A 63 16.45 6.10 -37.95
CA GLY A 63 15.17 5.62 -38.49
C GLY A 63 14.04 5.60 -37.47
N LEU A 64 14.11 6.47 -36.46
CA LEU A 64 13.16 6.53 -35.33
C LEU A 64 11.99 7.51 -35.56
N GLY A 65 12.03 8.32 -36.61
CA GLY A 65 11.08 9.43 -36.80
C GLY A 65 9.63 8.99 -36.98
N ASP A 66 9.40 7.76 -37.44
CA ASP A 66 8.07 7.19 -37.72
C ASP A 66 7.64 6.09 -36.73
N ILE A 67 8.23 6.01 -35.53
CA ILE A 67 7.74 5.06 -34.52
C ILE A 67 6.29 5.36 -34.13
N ARG A 68 5.44 4.32 -34.13
CA ARG A 68 3.98 4.37 -33.90
C ARG A 68 3.54 3.65 -32.63
N SER A 69 4.32 2.68 -32.15
CA SER A 69 4.07 2.05 -30.85
C SER A 69 5.36 1.79 -30.11
N VAL A 70 5.25 1.85 -28.79
CA VAL A 70 6.29 1.45 -27.83
C VAL A 70 5.62 0.54 -26.82
N VAL A 71 6.12 -0.68 -26.66
CA VAL A 71 5.49 -1.71 -25.82
C VAL A 71 6.53 -2.40 -24.96
N PHE A 72 6.31 -2.42 -23.65
CA PHE A 72 7.06 -3.24 -22.69
C PHE A 72 6.59 -4.69 -22.81
N SER A 73 7.52 -5.61 -23.07
CA SER A 73 7.19 -6.97 -23.50
C SER A 73 6.46 -7.79 -22.44
N ASN A 74 6.73 -7.55 -21.16
CA ASN A 74 6.06 -8.26 -20.08
C ASN A 74 4.63 -7.72 -19.98
N ASP A 75 3.65 -8.61 -20.23
CA ASP A 75 2.21 -8.30 -20.28
C ASP A 75 1.81 -7.27 -21.36
N SER A 76 2.66 -7.07 -22.38
CA SER A 76 2.38 -6.18 -23.53
C SER A 76 1.93 -4.76 -23.12
N VAL A 77 2.56 -4.20 -22.10
CA VAL A 77 2.17 -2.90 -21.54
C VAL A 77 2.58 -1.77 -22.50
N PRO A 78 1.62 -1.02 -23.09
CA PRO A 78 1.94 0.07 -24.00
C PRO A 78 2.51 1.28 -23.24
N ALA A 79 3.52 1.92 -23.84
CA ALA A 79 4.09 3.16 -23.34
C ALA A 79 3.60 4.35 -24.18
N PRO A 80 2.94 5.34 -23.55
CA PRO A 80 2.54 6.55 -24.26
C PRO A 80 3.76 7.40 -24.58
N PHE A 81 3.75 7.99 -25.77
CA PHE A 81 4.74 8.95 -26.23
C PHE A 81 4.07 9.94 -27.18
N PHE A 82 4.71 11.09 -27.39
CA PHE A 82 4.22 12.08 -28.35
C PHE A 82 4.94 11.88 -29.67
N SER A 83 4.26 11.30 -30.65
CA SER A 83 4.83 11.06 -31.99
C SER A 83 5.33 12.34 -32.67
N THR A 84 4.75 13.49 -32.36
CA THR A 84 5.20 14.82 -32.83
C THR A 84 6.58 15.22 -32.33
N LEU A 85 7.09 14.60 -31.26
CA LEU A 85 8.42 14.83 -30.71
C LEU A 85 9.46 13.83 -31.23
N ASN A 86 9.05 12.87 -32.08
CA ASN A 86 9.98 11.94 -32.68
C ASN A 86 10.89 12.68 -33.67
N THR A 87 12.17 12.31 -33.64
CA THR A 87 13.15 12.72 -34.65
C THR A 87 13.75 11.48 -35.29
N GLU A 88 14.44 11.64 -36.42
CA GLU A 88 15.11 10.50 -37.06
C GLU A 88 16.11 9.78 -36.15
N THR A 89 16.64 10.49 -35.16
CA THR A 89 17.74 10.01 -34.31
C THR A 89 17.38 9.85 -32.83
N ALA A 90 16.20 10.28 -32.40
CA ALA A 90 15.79 10.23 -31.00
C ALA A 90 14.28 10.08 -30.83
N LEU A 91 13.89 9.31 -29.81
CA LEU A 91 12.52 9.13 -29.36
C LEU A 91 12.46 9.21 -27.83
N VAL A 92 11.54 10.02 -27.32
CA VAL A 92 11.34 10.26 -25.88
C VAL A 92 10.00 9.71 -25.44
N PHE A 93 10.01 8.92 -24.37
CA PHE A 93 8.82 8.27 -23.82
C PHE A 93 8.99 8.04 -22.32
N ARG A 94 7.98 7.50 -21.64
CA ARG A 94 8.06 7.19 -20.20
C ARG A 94 7.87 5.70 -19.96
N VAL A 95 8.48 5.19 -18.88
CA VAL A 95 8.13 3.87 -18.34
C VAL A 95 6.70 3.93 -17.81
N PRO A 96 5.78 3.05 -18.26
CA PRO A 96 4.43 2.97 -17.70
C PRO A 96 4.47 2.58 -16.22
N ASP A 97 3.61 3.19 -15.40
CA ASP A 97 3.48 2.80 -13.97
C ASP A 97 2.91 1.38 -13.80
N THR A 98 2.28 0.85 -14.85
CA THR A 98 1.76 -0.51 -14.91
C THR A 98 2.78 -1.53 -15.40
N ALA A 99 3.97 -1.11 -15.85
CA ALA A 99 5.02 -2.03 -16.30
C ALA A 99 5.44 -2.96 -15.14
N LEU A 100 5.62 -4.23 -15.46
CA LEU A 100 6.08 -5.22 -14.48
C LEU A 100 7.58 -5.03 -14.22
N GLY A 101 8.00 -5.20 -12.97
CA GLY A 101 9.41 -5.12 -12.59
C GLY A 101 10.26 -6.22 -13.23
N GLY A 102 11.57 -5.97 -13.31
CA GLY A 102 12.56 -6.94 -13.77
C GLY A 102 13.03 -6.73 -15.22
N PRO A 103 13.94 -7.61 -15.68
CA PRO A 103 14.49 -7.56 -17.05
C PRO A 103 13.41 -7.92 -18.07
N GLN A 104 13.32 -7.12 -19.13
CA GLN A 104 12.38 -7.31 -20.24
C GLN A 104 12.87 -6.58 -21.49
N ASN A 105 12.09 -6.64 -22.56
CA ASN A 105 12.36 -5.86 -23.77
C ASN A 105 11.36 -4.71 -23.91
N ILE A 106 11.78 -3.66 -24.61
CA ILE A 106 10.89 -2.65 -25.17
C ILE A 106 10.86 -2.86 -26.68
N VAL A 107 9.66 -3.01 -27.24
CA VAL A 107 9.41 -3.20 -28.66
C VAL A 107 8.89 -1.90 -29.26
N PHE A 108 9.59 -1.40 -30.26
CA PHE A 108 9.23 -0.20 -31.02
C PHE A 108 8.77 -0.63 -32.41
N THR A 109 7.62 -0.14 -32.88
CA THR A 109 7.10 -0.49 -34.21
C THR A 109 6.76 0.77 -35.00
N ASN A 110 7.19 0.86 -36.26
CA ASN A 110 6.86 1.97 -37.15
C ASN A 110 5.59 1.71 -38.00
N SER A 111 5.18 2.67 -38.84
CA SER A 111 3.95 2.56 -39.64
C SER A 111 4.01 1.45 -40.71
N ALA A 112 5.21 1.04 -41.12
CA ALA A 112 5.43 -0.07 -42.04
C ALA A 112 5.52 -1.44 -41.32
N GLY A 113 5.31 -1.51 -40.01
CA GLY A 113 5.36 -2.74 -39.23
C GLY A 113 6.77 -3.25 -38.93
N LYS A 114 7.82 -2.47 -39.20
CA LYS A 114 9.20 -2.85 -38.82
C LYS A 114 9.38 -2.65 -37.32
N THR A 115 10.08 -3.59 -36.69
CA THR A 115 10.28 -3.61 -35.25
C THR A 115 11.75 -3.39 -34.87
N LEU A 116 11.96 -2.72 -33.74
CA LEU A 116 13.23 -2.63 -33.02
C LEU A 116 12.98 -3.12 -31.60
N VAL A 117 13.86 -4.00 -31.10
CA VAL A 117 13.76 -4.58 -29.76
C VAL A 117 14.97 -4.13 -28.95
N VAL A 118 14.73 -3.53 -27.78
CA VAL A 118 15.78 -3.01 -26.90
C VAL A 118 15.63 -3.64 -25.50
N PRO A 119 16.65 -4.32 -24.96
CA PRO A 119 16.64 -4.80 -23.59
C PRO A 119 16.53 -3.65 -22.59
N PHE A 120 15.76 -3.84 -21.53
CA PHE A 120 15.55 -2.84 -20.49
C PHE A 120 15.22 -3.52 -19.15
N LYS A 121 15.58 -2.88 -18.02
CA LYS A 121 15.19 -3.35 -16.69
C LYS A 121 14.26 -2.35 -16.01
N VAL A 122 13.00 -2.75 -15.77
CA VAL A 122 12.08 -1.95 -14.97
C VAL A 122 12.40 -2.16 -13.49
N LEU A 123 12.61 -1.06 -12.76
CA LEU A 123 12.90 -1.09 -11.33
C LEU A 123 11.60 -0.96 -10.55
N ALA A 124 11.20 -2.03 -9.87
CA ALA A 124 9.99 -2.07 -9.06
C ALA A 124 10.36 -2.51 -7.64
N TYR A 125 10.92 -1.59 -6.84
CA TYR A 125 11.24 -1.86 -5.45
C TYR A 125 9.97 -2.17 -4.65
N PRO A 126 10.04 -3.03 -3.62
CA PRO A 126 8.90 -3.26 -2.76
C PRO A 126 8.56 -1.95 -2.06
N GLY A 127 7.28 -1.63 -2.01
CA GLY A 127 6.76 -0.48 -1.28
C GLY A 127 5.77 -0.97 -0.25
N VAL A 128 5.96 -0.62 1.01
CA VAL A 128 5.00 -0.89 2.09
C VAL A 128 4.55 0.44 2.66
N THR A 129 3.24 0.65 2.65
CA THR A 129 2.59 1.86 3.16
C THR A 129 1.95 1.64 4.52
N THR A 130 1.41 0.44 4.76
CA THR A 130 0.77 0.09 6.03
C THR A 130 1.04 -1.35 6.41
N ALA A 131 1.08 -1.62 7.71
CA ALA A 131 1.17 -2.95 8.29
C ALA A 131 0.09 -3.12 9.37
N PHE A 132 -0.52 -4.30 9.44
CA PHE A 132 -1.46 -4.64 10.50
C PHE A 132 -1.47 -6.15 10.81
N PRO A 133 -1.37 -6.54 12.10
CA PRO A 133 -1.00 -5.71 13.24
C PRO A 133 0.50 -5.31 13.21
N THR A 134 0.89 -4.34 14.04
CA THR A 134 2.30 -4.01 14.31
C THR A 134 2.81 -4.62 15.62
N ASP A 135 1.95 -5.30 16.37
CA ASP A 135 2.39 -6.21 17.43
C ASP A 135 2.38 -7.63 16.90
N PHE A 136 3.30 -8.46 17.37
CA PHE A 136 3.37 -9.85 16.94
C PHE A 136 3.83 -10.78 18.07
N GLN A 137 3.47 -12.05 17.88
CA GLN A 137 4.12 -13.20 18.50
C GLN A 137 4.60 -14.14 17.39
N ALA A 138 5.52 -15.05 17.71
CA ALA A 138 5.97 -16.06 16.75
C ALA A 138 4.76 -16.83 16.16
N GLY A 139 4.72 -16.97 14.84
CA GLY A 139 3.64 -17.65 14.12
C GLY A 139 2.43 -16.76 13.77
N THR A 140 2.29 -15.58 14.38
CA THR A 140 1.18 -14.66 14.07
C THR A 140 1.33 -14.02 12.70
N ASN A 141 0.21 -13.79 12.01
CA ASN A 141 0.22 -13.22 10.68
C ASN A 141 0.18 -11.68 10.72
N VAL A 142 1.07 -11.06 9.96
CA VAL A 142 1.09 -9.63 9.68
C VAL A 142 0.72 -9.42 8.21
N THR A 143 -0.23 -8.52 7.96
CA THR A 143 -0.60 -8.09 6.62
C THR A 143 0.06 -6.75 6.31
N LEU A 144 0.90 -6.74 5.28
CA LEU A 144 1.56 -5.57 4.72
C LEU A 144 0.83 -5.16 3.44
N SER A 145 0.48 -3.88 3.32
CA SER A 145 -0.13 -3.33 2.10
C SER A 145 0.81 -2.31 1.45
N GLY A 146 0.81 -2.27 0.13
CA GLY A 146 1.64 -1.35 -0.64
C GLY A 146 1.70 -1.68 -2.13
N ASN A 147 2.89 -1.73 -2.73
CA ASN A 147 3.10 -1.98 -4.15
C ASN A 147 4.34 -2.86 -4.40
N ASN A 148 4.34 -3.58 -5.54
CA ASN A 148 5.43 -4.45 -5.99
C ASN A 148 5.81 -5.52 -4.94
N LEU A 149 4.78 -6.12 -4.33
CA LEU A 149 4.95 -7.13 -3.30
C LEU A 149 4.82 -8.57 -3.83
N ASP A 150 4.44 -8.75 -5.09
CA ASP A 150 4.20 -10.04 -5.74
C ASP A 150 5.47 -10.85 -5.99
N ASP A 151 6.61 -10.19 -6.16
CA ASP A 151 7.91 -10.81 -6.40
C ASP A 151 8.82 -10.83 -5.17
N VAL A 152 8.29 -10.48 -3.99
CA VAL A 152 9.04 -10.55 -2.72
C VAL A 152 9.54 -11.97 -2.47
N SER A 153 10.82 -12.07 -2.13
CA SER A 153 11.55 -13.32 -1.90
C SER A 153 11.99 -13.50 -0.46
N SER A 154 12.13 -12.42 0.32
CA SER A 154 12.54 -12.49 1.73
C SER A 154 11.90 -11.38 2.56
N VAL A 155 11.55 -11.70 3.80
CA VAL A 155 11.15 -10.75 4.85
C VAL A 155 11.89 -11.13 6.13
N VAL A 156 12.66 -10.20 6.68
CA VAL A 156 13.53 -10.42 7.84
C VAL A 156 13.34 -9.29 8.85
N ILE A 157 13.46 -9.58 10.14
CA ILE A 157 13.57 -8.52 11.14
C ILE A 157 14.92 -7.81 10.92
N GLU A 158 14.87 -6.51 10.68
CA GLU A 158 16.05 -5.72 10.33
C GLU A 158 17.18 -5.87 11.35
N GLY A 159 18.40 -6.12 10.86
CA GLY A 159 19.57 -6.35 11.71
C GLY A 159 19.70 -7.77 12.29
N THR A 160 18.83 -8.71 11.90
CA THR A 160 18.86 -10.11 12.33
C THR A 160 18.89 -11.09 11.15
N ASN A 161 18.90 -12.39 11.44
CA ASN A 161 18.61 -13.47 10.50
C ASN A 161 17.26 -14.15 10.79
N ASP A 162 16.35 -13.47 11.49
CA ASP A 162 15.05 -14.01 11.86
C ASP A 162 14.06 -13.76 10.71
N HIS A 163 13.84 -14.80 9.90
CA HIS A 163 13.01 -14.72 8.69
C HIS A 163 11.52 -14.94 9.00
N ALA A 164 10.70 -13.97 8.62
CA ALA A 164 9.25 -14.20 8.53
C ALA A 164 8.94 -15.12 7.36
N THR A 165 7.95 -16.00 7.54
CA THR A 165 7.50 -16.90 6.46
C THR A 165 6.48 -16.19 5.60
N ILE A 166 6.70 -16.13 4.29
CA ILE A 166 5.71 -15.57 3.36
C ILE A 166 4.53 -16.54 3.25
N VAL A 167 3.35 -16.09 3.67
CA VAL A 167 2.10 -16.86 3.65
C VAL A 167 1.37 -16.68 2.33
N SER A 168 1.24 -15.44 1.87
CA SER A 168 0.65 -15.10 0.58
C SER A 168 1.17 -13.75 0.08
N LYS A 169 1.12 -13.55 -1.24
CA LYS A 169 1.57 -12.31 -1.86
C LYS A 169 0.80 -11.98 -3.13
N SER A 170 0.64 -10.69 -3.37
CA SER A 170 0.07 -10.07 -4.56
C SER A 170 0.79 -8.74 -4.76
N LYS A 171 0.56 -8.07 -5.90
CA LYS A 171 1.22 -6.79 -6.18
C LYS A 171 0.98 -5.73 -5.10
N LYS A 172 -0.15 -5.79 -4.39
CA LYS A 172 -0.55 -4.78 -3.40
C LYS A 172 -0.57 -5.25 -1.94
N GLN A 173 -0.37 -6.55 -1.70
CA GLN A 173 -0.49 -7.12 -0.36
C GLN A 173 0.47 -8.28 -0.19
N LEU A 174 1.10 -8.34 0.99
CA LEU A 174 1.96 -9.41 1.44
C LEU A 174 1.52 -9.82 2.84
N VAL A 175 1.22 -11.11 3.04
CA VAL A 175 0.95 -11.67 4.36
C VAL A 175 2.15 -12.50 4.76
N VAL A 176 2.70 -12.23 5.94
CA VAL A 176 3.82 -12.98 6.51
C VAL A 176 3.46 -13.53 7.89
N SER A 177 3.98 -14.70 8.22
CA SER A 177 3.96 -15.26 9.58
C SER A 177 5.26 -14.88 10.27
N MET A 178 5.16 -14.19 11.40
CA MET A 178 6.31 -13.60 12.09
C MET A 178 7.19 -14.67 12.75
N PRO A 179 8.53 -14.52 12.75
CA PRO A 179 9.43 -15.49 13.34
C PRO A 179 9.45 -15.43 14.87
N ALA A 180 10.01 -16.46 15.49
CA ALA A 180 10.53 -16.34 16.84
C ALA A 180 11.80 -15.48 16.81
N THR A 181 11.91 -14.54 17.75
CA THR A 181 13.05 -13.62 17.84
C THR A 181 13.27 -13.17 19.28
N SER A 182 14.51 -12.84 19.63
CA SER A 182 14.86 -12.16 20.88
C SER A 182 14.75 -10.64 20.79
N VAL A 183 14.49 -10.09 19.60
CA VAL A 183 14.31 -8.64 19.42
C VAL A 183 13.04 -8.19 20.12
N ASN A 184 13.12 -7.10 20.90
CA ASN A 184 11.95 -6.51 21.55
C ASN A 184 11.06 -5.83 20.52
N ARG A 185 11.67 -5.03 19.64
CA ARG A 185 11.01 -4.30 18.57
C ARG A 185 11.93 -4.11 17.38
N GLY A 186 11.40 -4.02 16.16
CA GLY A 186 12.22 -3.76 14.98
C GLY A 186 11.40 -3.54 13.71
N ASN A 187 12.04 -2.99 12.69
CA ASN A 187 11.46 -2.86 11.36
C ASN A 187 11.64 -4.18 10.57
N LEU A 188 10.91 -4.32 9.47
CA LEU A 188 11.10 -5.44 8.54
C LEU A 188 11.93 -4.98 7.34
N ARG A 189 12.93 -5.77 6.97
CA ARG A 189 13.60 -5.71 5.67
C ARG A 189 12.90 -6.65 4.71
N ILE A 190 12.46 -6.13 3.58
CA ILE A 190 11.74 -6.84 2.54
C ILE A 190 12.57 -6.78 1.27
N THR A 191 12.88 -7.94 0.69
CA THR A 191 13.68 -8.07 -0.53
C THR A 191 12.82 -8.61 -1.66
N ASN A 192 12.91 -7.98 -2.83
CA ASN A 192 12.38 -8.53 -4.08
C ASN A 192 13.47 -8.56 -5.16
N ALA A 193 13.12 -8.88 -6.42
CA ALA A 193 14.10 -9.00 -7.50
C ALA A 193 14.80 -7.66 -7.87
N THR A 194 14.20 -6.52 -7.50
CA THR A 194 14.78 -5.20 -7.72
C THR A 194 15.75 -4.82 -6.61
N GLY A 195 15.38 -5.06 -5.35
CA GLY A 195 16.22 -4.77 -4.18
C GLY A 195 15.44 -4.77 -2.86
N ASP A 196 15.98 -4.04 -1.89
CA ASP A 196 15.48 -4.02 -0.51
C ASP A 196 14.62 -2.78 -0.20
N LEU A 197 13.69 -2.96 0.74
CA LEU A 197 13.01 -1.92 1.51
C LEU A 197 13.13 -2.25 3.01
N VAL A 198 13.43 -1.26 3.84
CA VAL A 198 13.17 -1.34 5.28
C VAL A 198 11.87 -0.58 5.57
N THR A 199 10.92 -1.23 6.24
CA THR A 199 9.62 -0.61 6.57
C THR A 199 9.81 0.55 7.54
N SER A 200 9.01 1.62 7.41
CA SER A 200 8.95 2.65 8.45
C SER A 200 8.09 2.26 9.66
N MET A 201 7.26 1.21 9.52
CA MET A 201 6.54 0.61 10.64
C MET A 201 7.51 -0.18 11.52
N GLU A 202 7.41 0.03 12.83
CA GLU A 202 8.10 -0.72 13.87
C GLU A 202 7.17 -1.82 14.38
N PHE A 203 7.68 -3.04 14.49
CA PHE A 203 6.96 -4.20 14.97
C PHE A 203 7.40 -4.54 16.40
N VAL A 204 6.45 -4.80 17.29
CA VAL A 204 6.71 -5.07 18.72
C VAL A 204 6.45 -6.54 19.03
N ASN A 205 7.44 -7.21 19.62
CA ASN A 205 7.31 -8.59 20.06
C ASN A 205 6.64 -8.64 21.44
N VAL A 206 5.38 -9.05 21.46
CA VAL A 206 4.56 -9.13 22.68
C VAL A 206 5.17 -10.09 23.70
N ALA A 207 5.84 -11.16 23.25
CA ALA A 207 6.45 -12.15 24.13
C ALA A 207 7.62 -11.59 24.96
N ASN A 208 8.22 -10.49 24.53
CA ASN A 208 9.34 -9.82 25.22
C ASN A 208 8.89 -8.61 26.05
N ALA A 209 7.60 -8.26 26.01
CA ALA A 209 7.02 -7.15 26.76
C ALA A 209 6.58 -7.59 28.18
N ALA A 210 6.48 -6.65 29.12
CA ALA A 210 5.73 -6.89 30.36
C ALA A 210 4.28 -6.49 30.14
N THR A 211 3.38 -7.46 30.16
CA THR A 211 1.96 -7.25 29.87
C THR A 211 1.17 -6.98 31.15
N VAL A 212 0.27 -6.01 31.08
CA VAL A 212 -0.88 -5.90 31.99
C VAL A 212 -1.97 -6.86 31.51
N PHE A 213 -2.16 -6.89 30.19
CA PHE A 213 -3.07 -7.80 29.51
C PHE A 213 -2.50 -8.18 28.13
N SER A 214 -2.54 -9.47 27.80
CA SER A 214 -2.27 -9.99 26.45
C SER A 214 -3.46 -10.82 25.96
N ASP A 215 -3.58 -12.07 26.41
CA ASP A 215 -4.78 -12.92 26.26
C ASP A 215 -5.58 -13.04 27.57
N GLN A 216 -4.94 -12.66 28.66
CA GLN A 216 -5.41 -12.72 30.03
C GLN A 216 -4.74 -11.59 30.83
N LEU A 217 -5.21 -11.36 32.05
CA LEU A 217 -4.51 -10.46 32.96
C LEU A 217 -3.21 -11.12 33.43
N ASP A 218 -2.11 -10.41 33.24
CA ASP A 218 -0.76 -10.89 33.50
C ASP A 218 -0.14 -10.15 34.70
N ASN A 219 1.04 -10.57 35.16
CA ASN A 219 1.85 -9.86 36.17
C ASN A 219 1.10 -9.43 37.46
N GLY A 220 0.12 -10.25 37.88
CA GLY A 220 -0.66 -10.04 39.11
C GLY A 220 -1.80 -9.03 38.99
N PHE A 221 -2.02 -8.46 37.80
CA PHE A 221 -3.14 -7.56 37.58
C PHE A 221 -4.49 -8.29 37.70
N GLN A 222 -5.47 -7.56 38.23
CA GLN A 222 -6.83 -8.01 38.49
C GLN A 222 -7.80 -6.94 38.01
N ASN A 223 -9.02 -7.35 37.67
CA ASN A 223 -10.09 -6.40 37.37
C ASN A 223 -10.64 -5.79 38.66
N TRP A 224 -10.39 -4.50 38.88
CA TRP A 224 -10.97 -3.66 39.94
C TRP A 224 -11.87 -2.55 39.36
N GLY A 225 -12.37 -2.75 38.14
CA GLY A 225 -13.21 -1.79 37.44
C GLY A 225 -14.58 -1.59 38.07
N TRP A 226 -15.24 -0.49 37.69
CA TRP A 226 -16.58 -0.11 38.14
C TRP A 226 -17.34 0.60 37.01
N GLY A 227 -18.66 0.69 37.12
CA GLY A 227 -19.47 1.40 36.10
C GLY A 227 -19.47 0.72 34.73
N GLY A 228 -19.36 -0.62 34.73
CA GLY A 228 -19.35 -1.44 33.54
C GLY A 228 -18.99 -2.90 33.85
N ASP A 229 -18.90 -3.71 32.79
CA ASP A 229 -18.39 -5.07 32.84
C ASP A 229 -17.09 -5.18 32.03
N TYR A 230 -16.07 -5.79 32.62
CA TYR A 230 -14.70 -5.75 32.10
C TYR A 230 -14.12 -7.16 32.13
N ASN A 231 -14.10 -7.86 30.99
CA ASN A 231 -13.62 -9.25 30.91
C ASN A 231 -12.86 -9.52 29.62
N ALA A 232 -11.99 -10.53 29.66
CA ALA A 232 -11.39 -11.07 28.44
C ALA A 232 -12.47 -11.63 27.50
N SER A 233 -12.29 -11.43 26.20
CA SER A 233 -13.24 -11.86 25.17
C SER A 233 -12.53 -12.18 23.86
N GLY A 234 -12.94 -13.27 23.22
CA GLY A 234 -12.50 -13.65 21.87
C GLY A 234 -13.29 -12.99 20.74
N ASP A 235 -14.13 -11.97 21.01
CA ASP A 235 -14.98 -11.32 20.00
C ASP A 235 -14.15 -10.65 18.90
N VAL A 236 -13.06 -9.97 19.30
CA VAL A 236 -12.08 -9.33 18.42
C VAL A 236 -10.71 -9.35 19.09
N THR A 237 -9.64 -9.51 18.31
CA THR A 237 -8.25 -9.52 18.81
C THR A 237 -7.30 -8.85 17.82
N ILE A 238 -6.11 -8.51 18.30
CA ILE A 238 -4.93 -8.05 17.54
C ILE A 238 -3.97 -9.21 17.35
N THR A 239 -3.59 -9.84 18.46
CA THR A 239 -2.79 -11.07 18.52
C THR A 239 -3.47 -12.04 19.49
N GLY A 240 -3.05 -13.30 19.48
CA GLY A 240 -3.59 -14.29 20.42
C GLY A 240 -5.08 -14.60 20.21
N LEU A 241 -5.74 -14.93 21.31
CA LEU A 241 -7.09 -15.49 21.42
C LEU A 241 -8.09 -14.56 22.10
N SER A 242 -7.66 -13.52 22.83
CA SER A 242 -8.59 -12.64 23.54
C SER A 242 -8.11 -11.20 23.65
N SER A 243 -9.06 -10.26 23.64
CA SER A 243 -8.85 -8.87 24.03
C SER A 243 -9.64 -8.56 25.31
N MET A 244 -9.28 -7.49 26.01
CA MET A 244 -10.02 -7.00 27.15
C MET A 244 -11.25 -6.21 26.67
N LYS A 245 -12.44 -6.80 26.83
CA LYS A 245 -13.72 -6.17 26.51
C LYS A 245 -14.17 -5.30 27.67
N ALA A 246 -14.14 -4.00 27.46
CA ALA A 246 -14.63 -3.00 28.39
C ALA A 246 -16.04 -2.53 28.00
N ALA A 247 -17.07 -3.20 28.52
CA ALA A 247 -18.47 -2.85 28.35
C ALA A 247 -18.90 -1.84 29.43
N TYR A 248 -18.58 -0.56 29.22
CA TYR A 248 -19.02 0.53 30.11
C TYR A 248 -20.55 0.65 30.12
N ASP A 249 -21.12 0.95 31.29
CA ASP A 249 -22.58 1.07 31.48
C ASP A 249 -23.16 2.19 30.59
N PRO A 250 -24.04 1.88 29.61
CA PRO A 250 -24.65 2.88 28.75
C PRO A 250 -25.54 3.89 29.49
N ALA A 251 -26.07 3.52 30.66
CA ALA A 251 -26.84 4.41 31.53
C ALA A 251 -25.95 5.19 32.51
N GLY A 252 -24.67 4.81 32.64
CA GLY A 252 -23.70 5.45 33.51
C GLY A 252 -23.23 6.79 32.96
N ALA A 253 -23.05 7.77 33.84
CA ALA A 253 -22.41 9.05 33.50
C ALA A 253 -20.88 8.95 33.45
N TRP A 254 -20.32 7.89 34.05
CA TRP A 254 -18.89 7.58 34.07
C TRP A 254 -18.69 6.12 34.48
N GLY A 255 -17.56 5.54 34.08
CA GLY A 255 -17.14 4.18 34.44
C GLY A 255 -15.67 3.99 34.12
N GLY A 256 -15.01 3.05 34.82
CA GLY A 256 -13.58 2.85 34.73
C GLY A 256 -13.19 1.38 34.67
N MET A 257 -12.50 0.98 33.60
CA MET A 257 -11.75 -0.27 33.56
C MET A 257 -10.43 -0.05 34.29
N GLN A 258 -10.41 -0.37 35.59
CA GLN A 258 -9.19 -0.36 36.38
C GLN A 258 -8.62 -1.78 36.48
N LEU A 259 -7.41 -1.94 35.97
CA LEU A 259 -6.61 -3.14 36.12
C LEU A 259 -5.60 -2.87 37.25
N GLY A 260 -5.84 -3.44 38.42
CA GLY A 260 -5.09 -3.15 39.65
C GLY A 260 -4.43 -4.36 40.29
N GLY A 261 -3.56 -4.14 41.27
CA GLY A 261 -2.87 -5.20 42.03
C GLY A 261 -1.64 -5.77 41.32
N GLY A 262 -1.30 -5.24 40.16
CA GLY A 262 -0.13 -5.67 39.40
C GLY A 262 1.19 -5.26 40.05
N ASN A 263 2.28 -5.78 39.49
CA ASN A 263 3.63 -5.43 39.93
C ASN A 263 4.59 -5.47 38.74
N ILE A 264 4.68 -4.36 38.00
CA ILE A 264 5.67 -4.19 36.93
C ILE A 264 6.68 -3.14 37.36
N ASN A 265 7.96 -3.52 37.46
CA ASN A 265 9.05 -2.58 37.60
C ASN A 265 9.45 -2.04 36.22
N LEU A 266 9.49 -0.70 36.06
CA LEU A 266 9.73 -0.05 34.77
C LEU A 266 11.22 0.04 34.38
N SER A 267 12.13 -0.51 35.18
CA SER A 267 13.56 -0.50 34.87
C SER A 267 13.85 -1.19 33.53
N GLY A 268 14.38 -0.41 32.57
CA GLY A 268 14.71 -0.87 31.22
C GLY A 268 13.55 -0.85 30.23
N TYR A 269 12.32 -0.58 30.67
CA TYR A 269 11.19 -0.32 29.78
C TYR A 269 11.20 1.15 29.34
N LYS A 270 10.88 1.39 28.07
CA LYS A 270 10.86 2.74 27.48
C LYS A 270 9.45 3.19 27.12
N TYR A 271 8.60 2.27 26.67
CA TYR A 271 7.26 2.60 26.21
C TYR A 271 6.18 1.89 27.00
N PHE A 272 5.06 2.58 27.21
CA PHE A 272 3.76 1.98 27.49
C PHE A 272 2.93 2.03 26.21
N SER A 273 2.28 0.93 25.86
CA SER A 273 1.44 0.85 24.67
C SER A 273 0.23 -0.04 24.86
N PHE A 274 -0.79 0.21 24.05
CA PHE A 274 -1.96 -0.64 23.95
C PHE A 274 -2.64 -0.43 22.59
N TRP A 275 -3.38 -1.44 22.14
CA TRP A 275 -4.36 -1.28 21.09
C TRP A 275 -5.73 -1.01 21.69
N ALA A 276 -6.53 -0.19 21.01
CA ALA A 276 -7.93 -0.04 21.34
C ALA A 276 -8.82 0.04 20.10
N LYS A 277 -10.03 -0.50 20.21
CA LYS A 277 -11.08 -0.45 19.19
C LYS A 277 -12.41 -0.06 19.82
N GLY A 278 -12.94 1.09 19.41
CA GLY A 278 -14.25 1.56 19.84
C GLY A 278 -15.39 0.82 19.16
N ALA A 279 -16.59 0.99 19.69
CA ALA A 279 -17.83 0.50 19.09
C ALA A 279 -18.24 1.37 17.87
N ASP A 280 -19.40 2.01 17.93
CA ASP A 280 -20.05 2.70 16.83
C ASP A 280 -19.75 4.21 16.76
N VAL A 281 -19.15 4.78 17.80
CA VAL A 281 -18.80 6.20 17.88
C VAL A 281 -17.43 6.39 18.51
N ASP A 282 -16.74 7.45 18.11
CA ASP A 282 -15.48 7.84 18.73
C ASP A 282 -15.72 8.22 20.19
N LYS A 283 -14.78 7.82 21.07
CA LYS A 283 -14.87 8.06 22.52
C LYS A 283 -13.57 8.65 23.05
N ASN A 284 -13.67 9.68 23.87
CA ASN A 284 -12.50 10.21 24.58
C ASN A 284 -12.35 9.46 25.90
N VAL A 285 -11.33 8.61 25.97
CA VAL A 285 -11.00 7.83 27.16
C VAL A 285 -9.85 8.53 27.88
N GLN A 286 -10.01 8.75 29.18
CA GLN A 286 -8.90 9.13 30.05
C GLN A 286 -8.19 7.87 30.52
N PHE A 287 -6.86 7.91 30.63
CA PHE A 287 -6.14 6.81 31.24
C PHE A 287 -4.96 7.23 32.12
N TRP A 288 -4.64 6.39 33.09
CA TRP A 288 -3.60 6.60 34.10
C TRP A 288 -2.74 5.37 34.29
N LEU A 289 -1.48 5.63 34.67
CA LEU A 289 -0.64 4.69 35.39
C LEU A 289 -0.60 5.15 36.86
N ASN A 290 -0.92 4.25 37.80
CA ASN A 290 -0.94 4.51 39.25
C ASN A 290 -1.72 5.76 39.68
N TRP A 291 -2.83 6.09 39.00
CA TRP A 291 -3.60 7.32 39.26
C TRP A 291 -2.77 8.62 39.22
N GLY A 292 -1.62 8.59 38.53
CA GLY A 292 -0.71 9.72 38.40
C GLY A 292 -1.11 10.68 37.28
N ASN A 293 -0.22 10.90 36.32
CA ASN A 293 -0.50 11.78 35.18
C ASN A 293 -1.62 11.19 34.30
N VAL A 294 -2.64 12.01 34.03
CA VAL A 294 -3.72 11.64 33.11
C VAL A 294 -3.30 11.87 31.67
N LYS A 295 -3.72 10.96 30.79
CA LYS A 295 -3.72 11.15 29.34
C LYS A 295 -5.15 11.02 28.83
N VAL A 296 -5.46 11.70 27.74
CA VAL A 296 -6.74 11.59 27.06
C VAL A 296 -6.48 11.10 25.64
N VAL A 297 -7.18 10.04 25.25
CA VAL A 297 -7.10 9.46 23.91
C VAL A 297 -8.46 9.39 23.27
N THR A 298 -8.51 9.73 21.98
CA THR A 298 -9.68 9.45 21.16
C THR A 298 -9.57 8.02 20.65
N ILE A 299 -10.46 7.15 21.11
CA ILE A 299 -10.62 5.78 20.61
C ILE A 299 -11.58 5.80 19.43
N ASN A 300 -11.10 5.42 18.24
CA ASN A 300 -11.89 5.48 17.02
C ASN A 300 -12.94 4.37 16.94
N ALA A 301 -14.10 4.72 16.40
CA ALA A 301 -15.18 3.78 16.11
C ALA A 301 -14.73 2.69 15.13
N ASN A 302 -15.05 1.43 15.47
CA ASN A 302 -14.87 0.25 14.62
C ASN A 302 -13.46 0.01 14.07
N LYS A 303 -12.43 0.69 14.60
CA LYS A 303 -11.06 0.64 14.09
C LYS A 303 -10.07 0.40 15.22
N TRP A 304 -9.25 -0.64 15.06
CA TRP A 304 -8.09 -0.85 15.92
C TRP A 304 -7.06 0.25 15.70
N THR A 305 -6.65 0.88 16.79
CA THR A 305 -5.65 1.96 16.81
C THR A 305 -4.60 1.64 17.85
N TYR A 306 -3.33 1.82 17.50
CA TYR A 306 -2.19 1.62 18.38
C TYR A 306 -1.83 2.93 19.07
N TYR A 307 -1.69 2.89 20.40
CA TYR A 307 -1.29 4.01 21.22
C TYR A 307 0.05 3.69 21.87
N LYS A 308 1.00 4.62 21.82
CA LYS A 308 2.35 4.47 22.37
C LYS A 308 2.75 5.75 23.11
N TYR A 309 3.29 5.58 24.32
CA TYR A 309 3.72 6.64 25.22
C TYR A 309 5.15 6.36 25.67
N GLU A 310 6.01 7.37 25.62
CA GLU A 310 7.38 7.25 26.13
C GLU A 310 7.38 7.52 27.63
N LEU A 311 7.70 6.51 28.43
CA LEU A 311 7.54 6.56 29.89
C LEU A 311 8.26 7.75 30.53
N ALA A 312 9.49 8.04 30.10
CA ALA A 312 10.28 9.14 30.65
C ALA A 312 9.67 10.52 30.34
N VAL A 313 8.95 10.65 29.22
CA VAL A 313 8.35 11.92 28.76
C VAL A 313 6.92 12.05 29.28
N ASP A 314 6.13 11.00 29.13
CA ASP A 314 4.71 10.99 29.39
C ASP A 314 4.35 10.72 30.85
N TYR A 315 5.22 9.98 31.55
CA TYR A 315 5.05 9.52 32.94
C TYR A 315 6.33 9.73 33.77
N PRO A 316 6.87 10.97 33.83
CA PRO A 316 8.11 11.25 34.53
C PRO A 316 8.03 10.85 36.01
N GLY A 317 9.05 10.12 36.49
CA GLY A 317 9.17 9.71 37.89
C GLY A 317 8.41 8.44 38.27
N VAL A 318 7.64 7.84 37.36
CA VAL A 318 7.00 6.54 37.60
C VAL A 318 8.05 5.43 37.46
N THR A 319 8.27 4.65 38.52
CA THR A 319 9.28 3.58 38.58
C THR A 319 8.68 2.18 38.55
N ASP A 320 7.41 2.06 38.93
CA ASP A 320 6.67 0.82 39.01
C ASP A 320 5.20 1.10 38.65
N VAL A 321 4.50 0.07 38.18
CA VAL A 321 3.07 0.15 37.85
C VAL A 321 2.35 -1.01 38.51
N ASN A 322 1.38 -0.66 39.34
CA ASN A 322 0.45 -1.58 39.98
C ASN A 322 -1.00 -1.33 39.57
N ASN A 323 -1.24 -0.25 38.81
CA ASN A 323 -2.56 0.14 38.38
C ASN A 323 -2.51 0.77 36.98
N VAL A 324 -3.35 0.26 36.08
CA VAL A 324 -3.65 0.88 34.79
C VAL A 324 -5.15 1.07 34.70
N THR A 325 -5.61 2.31 34.56
CA THR A 325 -7.03 2.64 34.53
C THR A 325 -7.39 3.33 33.22
N PHE A 326 -8.44 2.87 32.56
CA PHE A 326 -9.10 3.54 31.44
C PHE A 326 -10.50 3.96 31.88
N GLN A 327 -10.85 5.24 31.74
CA GLN A 327 -12.11 5.78 32.24
C GLN A 327 -12.83 6.60 31.17
N LEU A 328 -14.14 6.41 31.11
CA LEU A 328 -15.07 7.25 30.35
C LEU A 328 -15.81 8.20 31.30
N PHE A 329 -15.96 9.45 30.86
CA PHE A 329 -16.75 10.50 31.55
C PHE A 329 -17.96 10.92 30.71
N GLU A 330 -18.61 9.92 30.13
CA GLU A 330 -19.80 10.06 29.31
C GLU A 330 -20.56 8.73 29.26
N ALA A 331 -21.71 8.72 28.58
CA ALA A 331 -22.49 7.50 28.38
C ALA A 331 -21.62 6.36 27.81
N GLY A 332 -21.70 5.20 28.46
CA GLY A 332 -20.85 4.05 28.18
C GLY A 332 -21.08 3.43 26.80
N LYS A 333 -20.00 2.86 26.26
CA LYS A 333 -19.97 2.04 25.04
C LYS A 333 -18.97 0.92 25.25
N THR A 334 -19.09 -0.17 24.49
CA THR A 334 -18.07 -1.21 24.50
C THR A 334 -16.80 -0.71 23.81
N ILE A 335 -15.65 -0.87 24.47
CA ILE A 335 -14.32 -0.64 23.90
C ILE A 335 -13.50 -1.90 24.13
N TYR A 336 -12.79 -2.36 23.12
CA TYR A 336 -11.85 -3.47 23.26
C TYR A 336 -10.44 -2.93 23.40
N PHE A 337 -9.66 -3.48 24.31
CA PHE A 337 -8.24 -3.18 24.51
C PHE A 337 -7.42 -4.45 24.36
N ASP A 338 -6.31 -4.38 23.65
CA ASP A 338 -5.45 -5.54 23.40
C ASP A 338 -3.97 -5.15 23.57
N ASN A 339 -3.13 -6.11 23.94
CA ASN A 339 -1.71 -5.92 24.25
C ASN A 339 -1.43 -4.67 25.09
N ILE A 340 -2.04 -4.59 26.28
CA ILE A 340 -1.75 -3.50 27.24
C ILE A 340 -0.42 -3.84 27.89
N MET A 341 0.66 -3.15 27.51
CA MET A 341 2.01 -3.63 27.83
C MET A 341 3.06 -2.53 27.93
N PHE A 342 4.20 -2.90 28.53
CA PHE A 342 5.42 -2.12 28.61
C PHE A 342 6.50 -2.79 27.77
N SER A 343 7.16 -2.04 26.89
CA SER A 343 8.19 -2.54 25.99
C SER A 343 9.52 -1.80 26.15
N LYS A 344 10.61 -2.55 25.98
CA LYS A 344 11.98 -2.04 25.93
C LYS A 344 12.32 -1.54 24.53
N GLU A 345 13.46 -0.85 24.39
CA GLU A 345 14.08 -0.53 23.09
C GLU A 345 14.24 -1.75 22.17
#